data_AF-A0A852HK08-F1
#
_entry.id   AF-A0A852HK08-F1
#
_cell.length_a   1.000
_cell.length_b   1.000
_cell.length_c   1.000
_cell.angle_alpha   90.00
_cell.angle_beta   90.00
_cell.angle_gamma   90.00
#
_symmetry.space_group_name_H-M   'P 1'
#
loop_
_entity.id
_entity.type
_entity.pdbx_description
1 polymer ?
#
loop_
_entity_poly.entity_id
_entity_poly.type
_entity_poly.pdbx_seq_one_letter_code
_entity_poly.pdbx_strand_id
1 'polypeptide(L)'
;VIRAKVVGKKLMKDGPFGTMRYTVKQMKMYRGFQIMPHVQYIYTEASESLCGVKLEVNKYQYLITGRVYEGKVYTGLCNWYEKWDRLTLSQRKGLNHRYHLGCGCKIRPCYYLPCFATSKNECIWTDMLSNFGHLGYQAKHYACIQRVEGYCSWYRGWAPPDKTIINATDP
;
A
#
# COMPACT_ATOMS: atom_id res chain seq x y z
N VAL A 1 7.12 -4.33 2.76
CA VAL A 1 5.68 -4.37 3.10
C VAL A 1 5.45 -5.50 4.09
N ILE A 2 5.03 -5.17 5.30
CA ILE A 2 4.91 -6.13 6.40
C ILE A 2 3.59 -5.96 7.16
N ARG A 3 3.12 -7.03 7.80
CA ARG A 3 2.18 -6.98 8.91
C ARG A 3 2.99 -7.14 10.20
N ALA A 4 2.86 -6.18 11.11
CA ALA A 4 3.63 -6.20 12.35
C ALA A 4 2.84 -5.60 13.53
N LYS A 5 3.20 -5.99 14.74
CA LYS A 5 2.72 -5.37 15.97
C LYS A 5 3.83 -4.49 16.55
N VAL A 6 3.51 -3.25 16.92
CA VAL A 6 4.46 -2.36 17.59
C VAL A 6 4.57 -2.78 19.05
N VAL A 7 5.79 -3.02 19.53
CA VAL A 7 6.05 -3.50 20.90
C VAL A 7 6.84 -2.50 21.75
N GLY A 8 7.44 -1.49 21.12
CA GLY A 8 8.12 -0.41 21.81
C GLY A 8 8.34 0.79 20.90
N LYS A 9 8.66 1.94 21.48
CA LYS A 9 9.06 3.15 20.75
C LYS A 9 10.16 3.89 21.51
N LYS A 10 11.07 4.54 20.78
CA LYS A 10 12.16 5.36 21.33
C LYS A 10 12.38 6.57 20.44
N LEU A 11 12.39 7.76 21.03
CA LEU A 11 12.84 8.98 20.36
C LEU A 11 14.38 8.97 20.31
N MET A 12 14.92 9.05 19.11
CA MET A 12 16.34 9.20 18.85
C MET A 12 16.67 10.69 18.77
N LYS A 13 17.79 11.09 19.37
CA LYS A 13 18.28 12.47 19.36
C LYS A 13 19.40 12.64 18.31
N ASP A 14 19.09 12.28 17.08
CA ASP A 14 20.01 12.22 15.94
C ASP A 14 19.98 13.49 15.06
N GLY A 15 19.31 14.56 15.52
CA GLY A 15 19.24 15.84 14.85
C GLY A 15 18.25 16.80 15.55
N PRO A 16 18.04 18.01 14.99
CA PRO A 16 17.16 19.01 15.59
C PRO A 16 15.68 18.57 15.64
N PHE A 17 15.27 17.70 14.72
CA PHE A 17 13.88 17.23 14.62
C PHE A 17 13.66 15.86 15.27
N GLY A 18 14.72 15.05 15.39
CA GLY A 18 14.72 13.72 15.99
C GLY A 18 13.96 12.65 15.20
N THR A 19 14.42 11.41 15.29
CA THR A 19 13.77 10.26 14.65
C THR A 19 12.99 9.44 15.67
N MET A 20 11.72 9.12 15.40
CA MET A 20 10.98 8.13 16.17
C MET A 20 11.28 6.73 15.65
N ARG A 21 11.84 5.87 16.52
CA ARG A 21 12.11 4.46 16.22
C ARG A 21 11.10 3.57 16.93
N TYR A 22 10.36 2.77 16.17
CA TYR A 22 9.47 1.74 16.68
C TYR A 22 10.14 0.38 16.65
N THR A 23 10.12 -0.34 17.77
CA THR A 23 10.44 -1.77 17.81
C THR A 23 9.19 -2.55 17.42
N VAL A 24 9.31 -3.45 16.45
CA VAL A 24 8.17 -4.20 15.91
C VAL A 24 8.39 -5.70 16.00
N LYS A 25 7.32 -6.43 16.31
CA LYS A 25 7.25 -7.88 16.10
C LYS A 25 6.66 -8.12 14.71
N GLN A 26 7.52 -8.42 13.74
CA GLN A 26 7.10 -8.80 12.40
C GLN A 26 6.28 -10.10 12.46
N MET A 27 5.06 -10.08 11.92
CA MET A 27 4.18 -11.25 11.87
C MET A 27 4.19 -11.90 10.49
N LYS A 28 4.20 -11.07 9.44
CA LYS A 28 4.27 -11.52 8.05
C LYS A 28 4.96 -10.48 7.19
N MET A 29 5.75 -10.94 6.21
CA MET A 29 6.30 -10.10 5.15
C MET A 29 5.61 -10.44 3.83
N TYR A 30 5.13 -9.43 3.12
CA TYR A 30 4.49 -9.58 1.81
C TYR A 30 5.43 -9.23 0.67
N ARG A 31 6.37 -8.30 0.92
CA ARG A 31 7.37 -7.86 -0.06
C ARG A 31 8.59 -7.29 0.67
N GLY A 32 9.77 -7.56 0.12
CA GLY A 32 11.05 -7.00 0.61
C GLY A 32 12.01 -8.02 1.21
N PHE A 33 11.69 -9.32 1.20
CA PHE A 33 12.51 -10.37 1.82
C PHE A 33 13.92 -10.45 1.24
N GLN A 34 14.06 -10.22 -0.07
CA GLN A 34 15.33 -10.15 -0.79
C GLN A 34 16.24 -8.99 -0.31
N ILE A 35 15.64 -7.92 0.24
CA ILE A 35 16.36 -6.70 0.65
C ILE A 35 16.62 -6.71 2.16
N MET A 36 15.62 -7.10 2.94
CA MET A 36 15.70 -7.18 4.39
C MET A 36 14.92 -8.41 4.83
N PRO A 37 15.60 -9.51 5.22
CA PRO A 37 14.93 -10.76 5.59
C PRO A 37 14.01 -10.61 6.80
N HIS A 38 14.35 -9.72 7.74
CA HIS A 38 13.58 -9.50 8.95
C HIS A 38 13.62 -8.03 9.41
N VAL A 39 12.46 -7.46 9.67
CA VAL A 39 12.30 -6.08 10.16
C VAL A 39 12.09 -6.09 11.68
N GLN A 40 13.08 -5.58 12.41
CA GLN A 40 12.99 -5.39 13.87
C GLN A 40 12.61 -3.95 14.25
N TYR A 41 13.02 -2.99 13.44
CA TYR A 41 12.85 -1.56 13.69
C TYR A 41 12.25 -0.85 12.49
N ILE A 42 11.38 0.11 12.77
CA ILE A 42 10.81 1.04 11.79
C ILE A 42 11.11 2.46 12.26
N TYR A 43 11.57 3.29 11.34
CA TYR A 43 11.98 4.66 11.57
C TYR A 43 11.00 5.61 10.88
N THR A 44 10.71 6.72 11.53
CA THR A 44 9.88 7.79 10.99
C THR A 44 10.29 9.10 11.67
N GLU A 45 9.99 10.24 11.07
CA GLU A 45 10.24 11.53 11.69
C GLU A 45 9.47 11.64 13.02
N ALA A 46 10.04 12.33 14.01
CA ALA A 46 9.36 12.48 15.30
C ALA A 46 8.15 13.42 15.22
N SER A 47 8.19 14.40 14.30
CA SER A 47 7.10 15.35 14.09
C SER A 47 6.19 14.93 12.94
N GLU A 48 4.88 15.07 13.16
CA GLU A 48 3.86 14.85 12.14
C GLU A 48 3.94 15.88 11.01
N SER A 49 4.37 17.11 11.31
CA SER A 49 4.62 18.16 10.30
C SER A 49 5.75 17.81 9.33
N LEU A 50 6.61 16.85 9.70
CA LEU A 50 7.67 16.31 8.86
C LEU A 50 7.30 14.92 8.33
N CYS A 51 6.01 14.64 8.18
CA CYS A 51 5.49 13.35 7.71
C CYS A 51 5.76 12.18 8.67
N GLY A 52 6.00 12.44 9.95
CA GLY A 52 6.14 11.43 11.00
C GLY A 52 4.83 10.70 11.31
N VAL A 53 4.89 9.39 11.53
CA VAL A 53 3.72 8.58 11.91
C VAL A 53 3.69 8.25 13.40
N LYS A 54 2.48 8.26 13.98
CA LYS A 54 2.23 7.86 15.37
C LYS A 54 1.61 6.47 15.41
N LEU A 55 2.41 5.46 15.78
CA LEU A 55 1.93 4.09 15.94
C LEU A 55 1.70 3.75 17.41
N GLU A 56 0.59 3.08 17.71
CA GLU A 56 0.22 2.75 19.09
C GLU A 56 0.89 1.44 19.53
N VAL A 57 1.67 1.53 20.61
CA VAL A 57 2.41 0.40 21.18
C VAL A 57 1.45 -0.61 21.79
N ASN A 58 1.66 -1.89 21.51
CA ASN A 58 0.94 -3.05 22.03
C ASN A 58 -0.57 -3.12 21.77
N LYS A 59 -1.14 -2.20 21.00
CA LYS A 59 -2.58 -2.08 20.80
C LYS A 59 -3.09 -2.76 19.52
N TYR A 60 -2.52 -2.40 18.37
CA TYR A 60 -2.98 -2.91 17.07
C TYR A 60 -1.89 -3.67 16.32
N GLN A 61 -2.34 -4.46 15.35
CA GLN A 61 -1.48 -4.95 14.28
C GLN A 61 -1.64 -4.01 13.09
N TYR A 62 -0.54 -3.67 12.45
CA TYR A 62 -0.53 -2.72 11.34
C TYR A 62 -0.04 -3.41 10.08
N LEU A 63 -0.64 -3.06 8.95
CA LEU A 63 0.05 -3.10 7.67
C LEU A 63 0.98 -1.89 7.64
N ILE A 64 2.25 -2.11 7.32
CA ILE A 64 3.23 -1.03 7.18
C ILE A 64 3.99 -1.22 5.86
N THR A 65 3.92 -0.19 5.04
CA THR A 65 4.75 -0.01 3.85
C THR A 65 5.84 1.00 4.15
N GLY A 66 6.95 0.92 3.42
CA GLY A 66 8.11 1.77 3.71
C GLY A 66 9.24 1.50 2.74
N ARG A 67 10.24 2.37 2.79
CA ARG A 67 11.47 2.28 2.00
C ARG A 67 12.60 1.75 2.86
N VAL A 68 13.47 0.91 2.29
CA VAL A 68 14.73 0.55 2.92
C VAL A 68 15.79 1.55 2.47
N TYR A 69 16.47 2.17 3.42
CA TYR A 69 17.59 3.09 3.18
C TYR A 69 18.65 2.85 4.25
N GLU A 70 19.91 2.66 3.85
CA GLU A 70 21.04 2.36 4.75
C GLU A 70 20.75 1.27 5.79
N GLY A 71 20.14 0.16 5.36
CA GLY A 71 19.80 -0.97 6.23
C GLY A 71 18.67 -0.69 7.24
N LYS A 72 17.98 0.45 7.14
CA LYS A 72 16.85 0.83 8.01
C LYS A 72 15.56 0.93 7.20
N VAL A 73 14.43 0.60 7.83
CA VAL A 73 13.10 0.73 7.22
C VAL A 73 12.50 2.06 7.64
N TYR A 74 12.25 2.94 6.68
CA TYR A 74 11.59 4.23 6.90
C TYR A 74 10.14 4.20 6.41
N THR A 75 9.25 4.78 7.21
CA THR A 75 7.84 5.04 6.87
C THR A 75 7.49 6.49 7.20
N GLY A 76 6.47 7.02 6.53
CA GLY A 76 5.92 8.35 6.82
C GLY A 76 4.43 8.43 6.50
N LEU A 77 3.84 9.61 6.65
CA LEU A 77 2.41 9.86 6.41
C LEU A 77 1.96 9.50 4.99
N CYS A 78 2.84 9.64 4.00
CA CYS A 78 2.55 9.31 2.60
C CYS A 78 2.64 7.80 2.30
N ASN A 79 3.16 6.99 3.23
CA ASN A 79 3.15 5.55 3.07
C ASN A 79 1.80 4.97 3.50
N TRP A 80 1.46 3.80 2.96
CA TRP A 80 0.30 3.07 3.43
C TRP A 80 0.63 2.38 4.76
N TYR A 81 0.16 2.99 5.85
CA TYR A 81 0.09 2.38 7.16
C TYR A 81 -1.37 2.35 7.60
N GLU A 82 -1.88 1.19 8.01
CA GLU A 82 -3.27 1.06 8.44
C GLU A 82 -3.41 -0.09 9.44
N LYS A 83 -4.37 0.03 10.35
CA LYS A 83 -4.72 -1.06 11.26
C LYS A 83 -5.21 -2.26 10.45
N TRP A 84 -4.68 -3.43 10.77
CA TRP A 84 -4.90 -4.65 10.00
C TRP A 84 -6.39 -5.04 9.93
N ASP A 85 -7.13 -4.78 11.01
CA ASP A 85 -8.57 -5.02 11.11
C ASP A 85 -9.39 -4.16 10.14
N ARG A 86 -8.95 -2.93 9.84
CA ARG A 86 -9.61 -2.01 8.91
C ARG A 86 -9.41 -2.35 7.43
N LEU A 87 -8.45 -3.22 7.11
CA LEU A 87 -8.25 -3.66 5.73
C LEU A 87 -9.39 -4.55 5.26
N THR A 88 -9.91 -4.27 4.07
CA THR A 88 -10.95 -5.10 3.44
C THR A 88 -10.41 -6.48 3.08
N LEU A 89 -11.32 -7.45 2.88
CA LEU A 89 -10.95 -8.78 2.39
C LEU A 89 -10.19 -8.70 1.05
N SER A 90 -10.60 -7.80 0.14
CA SER A 90 -9.93 -7.59 -1.14
C SER A 90 -8.50 -7.08 -0.96
N GLN A 91 -8.27 -6.11 -0.06
CA GLN A 91 -6.92 -5.59 0.22
C GLN A 91 -6.03 -6.68 0.82
N ARG A 92 -6.55 -7.46 1.78
CA ARG A 92 -5.81 -8.59 2.38
C ARG A 92 -5.45 -9.65 1.33
N LYS A 93 -6.39 -10.02 0.45
CA LYS A 93 -6.12 -10.93 -0.69
C LYS A 93 -5.14 -10.31 -1.69
N GLY A 94 -5.24 -9.00 -1.92
CA GLY A 94 -4.36 -8.22 -2.78
C GLY A 94 -2.90 -8.34 -2.35
N LEU A 95 -2.63 -8.10 -1.06
CA LEU A 95 -1.30 -8.23 -0.46
C LEU A 95 -0.68 -9.61 -0.62
N ASN A 96 -1.48 -10.67 -0.60
CA ASN A 96 -0.98 -12.05 -0.68
C ASN A 96 -0.79 -12.55 -2.11
N HIS A 97 -1.65 -12.14 -3.06
CA HIS A 97 -1.74 -12.83 -4.35
C HIS A 97 -1.82 -11.92 -5.58
N ARG A 98 -2.30 -10.68 -5.45
CA ARG A 98 -2.75 -9.90 -6.64
C ARG A 98 -1.91 -8.66 -6.92
N TYR A 99 -1.50 -7.93 -5.89
CA TYR A 99 -0.73 -6.70 -6.10
C TYR A 99 0.63 -6.96 -6.76
N HIS A 100 1.20 -8.17 -6.60
CA HIS A 100 2.39 -8.56 -7.34
C HIS A 100 2.14 -8.66 -8.86
N LEU A 101 1.00 -9.22 -9.28
CA LEU A 101 0.60 -9.36 -10.69
C LEU A 101 0.36 -8.01 -11.37
N GLY A 102 0.10 -6.96 -10.59
CA GLY A 102 -0.10 -5.60 -11.07
C GLY A 102 1.17 -4.74 -11.12
N CYS A 103 2.34 -5.26 -10.72
CA CYS A 103 3.55 -4.44 -10.61
C CYS A 103 4.04 -3.89 -11.97
N GLY A 104 3.66 -4.50 -13.10
CA GLY A 104 3.93 -3.98 -14.44
C GLY A 104 2.90 -2.95 -14.94
N CYS A 105 1.80 -2.76 -14.20
CA CYS A 105 0.76 -1.80 -14.52
C CYS A 105 0.97 -0.47 -13.80
N LYS A 106 0.50 0.62 -14.41
CA LYS A 106 0.49 1.97 -13.84
C LYS A 106 -0.92 2.32 -13.39
N ILE A 107 -1.06 2.79 -12.16
CA ILE A 107 -2.32 3.36 -11.68
C ILE A 107 -2.21 4.87 -11.84
N ARG A 108 -3.10 5.46 -12.65
CA ARG A 108 -3.13 6.90 -12.92
C ARG A 108 -4.26 7.55 -12.14
N PRO A 109 -3.99 8.39 -11.13
CA PRO A 109 -5.03 9.12 -10.42
C PRO A 109 -5.74 10.12 -11.36
N CYS A 110 -7.06 10.17 -11.25
CA CYS A 110 -7.92 11.09 -11.98
C CYS A 110 -8.41 12.18 -11.02
N TYR A 111 -7.86 13.39 -11.14
CA TYR A 111 -8.24 14.52 -10.27
C TYR A 111 -9.30 15.43 -10.90
N TYR A 112 -9.37 15.48 -12.24
CA TYR A 112 -10.30 16.34 -12.98
C TYR A 112 -10.76 15.63 -14.25
N LEU A 113 -12.03 15.81 -14.61
CA LEU A 113 -12.58 15.25 -15.84
C LEU A 113 -12.20 16.10 -17.08
N PRO A 114 -12.05 15.46 -18.25
CA PRO A 114 -12.17 14.03 -18.51
C PRO A 114 -10.84 13.27 -18.26
N CYS A 115 -10.95 12.00 -17.85
CA CYS A 115 -9.79 11.13 -17.62
C CYS A 115 -9.81 9.93 -18.55
N PHE A 116 -8.76 9.80 -19.37
CA PHE A 116 -8.60 8.69 -20.31
C PHE A 116 -7.28 7.98 -20.08
N ALA A 117 -7.27 6.66 -20.27
CA ALA A 117 -6.05 5.88 -20.30
C ALA A 117 -5.22 6.30 -21.51
N THR A 118 -3.96 6.68 -21.29
CA THR A 118 -3.04 7.08 -22.36
C THR A 118 -2.25 5.91 -22.92
N SER A 119 -2.26 4.77 -22.22
CA SER A 119 -1.53 3.57 -22.62
C SER A 119 -2.24 2.30 -22.16
N LYS A 120 -1.92 1.17 -22.82
CA LYS A 120 -2.52 -0.13 -22.53
C LYS A 120 -2.20 -0.65 -21.12
N ASN A 121 -1.13 -0.17 -20.49
CA ASN A 121 -0.72 -0.61 -19.16
C ASN A 121 -1.20 0.31 -18.03
N GLU A 122 -2.22 1.14 -18.26
CA GLU A 122 -2.78 2.06 -17.27
C GLU A 122 -4.17 1.64 -16.79
N CYS A 123 -4.39 1.73 -15.47
CA CYS A 123 -5.74 1.76 -14.88
C CYS A 123 -6.02 3.16 -14.31
N ILE A 124 -7.15 3.76 -14.68
CA ILE A 124 -7.57 5.07 -14.18
C ILE A 124 -8.19 4.93 -12.79
N TRP A 125 -7.66 5.67 -11.82
CA TRP A 125 -8.15 5.70 -10.45
C TRP A 125 -9.07 6.90 -10.24
N THR A 126 -10.36 6.65 -10.35
CA THR A 126 -11.44 7.65 -10.30
C THR A 126 -11.88 7.98 -8.89
N ASP A 127 -11.49 7.22 -7.86
CA ASP A 127 -11.79 7.58 -6.47
C ASP A 127 -11.27 8.98 -6.10
N MET A 128 -10.22 9.46 -6.79
CA MET A 128 -9.62 10.78 -6.61
C MET A 128 -10.53 11.95 -7.03
N LEU A 129 -11.58 11.69 -7.82
CA LEU A 129 -12.63 12.68 -8.11
C LEU A 129 -13.59 12.88 -6.93
N SER A 130 -13.62 11.92 -6.00
CA SER A 130 -14.52 11.94 -4.84
C SER A 130 -13.78 12.39 -3.58
N ASN A 131 -14.54 12.87 -2.60
CA ASN A 131 -14.01 13.19 -1.26
C ASN A 131 -13.40 11.98 -0.54
N PHE A 132 -13.64 10.75 -1.02
CA PHE A 132 -13.08 9.55 -0.41
C PHE A 132 -11.63 9.31 -0.81
N GLY A 133 -11.19 9.77 -1.99
CA GLY A 133 -9.82 9.61 -2.47
C GLY A 133 -9.23 8.22 -2.22
N HIS A 134 -8.20 8.14 -1.38
CA HIS A 134 -7.51 6.89 -1.04
C HIS A 134 -8.35 5.87 -0.24
N LEU A 135 -9.50 6.27 0.30
CA LEU A 135 -10.48 5.42 0.99
C LEU A 135 -11.69 5.08 0.09
N GLY A 136 -11.62 5.42 -1.20
CA GLY A 136 -12.67 5.15 -2.17
C GLY A 136 -12.84 3.67 -2.49
N TYR A 137 -13.79 3.41 -3.39
CA TYR A 137 -14.26 2.07 -3.67
C TYR A 137 -13.25 1.25 -4.49
N GLN A 138 -12.57 1.88 -5.46
CA GLN A 138 -11.53 1.20 -6.23
C GLN A 138 -10.36 0.78 -5.33
N ALA A 139 -9.88 1.69 -4.47
CA ALA A 139 -8.79 1.41 -3.53
C ALA A 139 -9.11 0.31 -2.51
N LYS A 140 -10.39 0.19 -2.12
CA LYS A 140 -10.86 -0.82 -1.16
C LYS A 140 -11.10 -2.19 -1.81
N HIS A 141 -11.50 -2.27 -3.07
CA HIS A 141 -12.05 -3.52 -3.63
C HIS A 141 -11.37 -4.04 -4.88
N TYR A 142 -10.58 -3.21 -5.57
CA TYR A 142 -9.97 -3.55 -6.84
C TYR A 142 -8.44 -3.62 -6.77
N ALA A 143 -7.87 -4.30 -7.75
CA ALA A 143 -6.45 -4.28 -8.05
C ALA A 143 -6.28 -4.07 -9.55
N CYS A 144 -5.39 -3.19 -9.97
CA CYS A 144 -4.99 -3.08 -11.36
C CYS A 144 -4.00 -4.23 -11.65
N ILE A 145 -4.35 -5.14 -12.56
CA ILE A 145 -3.53 -6.30 -12.88
C ILE A 145 -3.31 -6.41 -14.39
N GLN A 146 -2.17 -7.00 -14.76
CA GLN A 146 -1.88 -7.30 -16.15
C GLN A 146 -2.76 -8.46 -16.62
N ARG A 147 -3.40 -8.27 -17.77
CA ARG A 147 -4.22 -9.23 -18.50
C ARG A 147 -3.43 -9.75 -19.70
N VAL A 148 -4.12 -10.54 -20.53
CA VAL A 148 -3.60 -11.06 -21.80
C VAL A 148 -3.15 -9.89 -22.69
N GLU A 149 -2.11 -10.09 -23.49
CA GLU A 149 -1.54 -9.08 -24.41
C GLU A 149 -0.99 -7.80 -23.78
N GLY A 150 -0.72 -7.79 -22.47
CA GLY A 150 -0.09 -6.66 -21.78
C GLY A 150 -1.03 -5.50 -21.45
N TYR A 151 -2.34 -5.68 -21.66
CA TYR A 151 -3.34 -4.72 -21.20
C TYR A 151 -3.52 -4.79 -19.68
N CYS A 152 -3.69 -3.66 -19.01
CA CYS A 152 -3.96 -3.59 -17.57
C CYS A 152 -5.40 -3.17 -17.33
N SER A 153 -6.09 -3.90 -16.45
CA SER A 153 -7.48 -3.56 -16.10
C SER A 153 -7.77 -3.76 -14.61
N TRP A 154 -8.80 -3.06 -14.15
CA TRP A 154 -9.29 -3.21 -12.80
C TRP A 154 -9.91 -4.60 -12.60
N TYR A 155 -9.41 -5.32 -11.59
CA TYR A 155 -9.91 -6.64 -11.22
C TYR A 155 -10.47 -6.62 -9.80
N ARG A 156 -11.72 -7.07 -9.65
CA ARG A 156 -12.43 -7.09 -8.38
C ARG A 156 -12.09 -8.37 -7.60
N GLY A 157 -11.74 -8.19 -6.33
CA GLY A 157 -11.40 -9.18 -5.28
C GLY A 157 -12.08 -10.57 -5.28
N TRP A 158 -13.28 -10.66 -5.85
CA TRP A 158 -14.24 -11.72 -5.53
C TRP A 158 -14.68 -12.55 -6.74
N ALA A 159 -14.49 -12.06 -7.96
CA ALA A 159 -14.89 -12.78 -9.15
C ALA A 159 -13.86 -13.86 -9.51
N PRO A 160 -14.27 -15.12 -9.79
CA PRO A 160 -13.45 -16.07 -10.55
C PRO A 160 -12.92 -15.38 -11.83
N PRO A 161 -11.75 -15.77 -12.35
CA PRO A 161 -11.33 -15.29 -13.67
C PRO A 161 -12.37 -15.73 -14.69
N ASP A 162 -13.22 -14.79 -15.10
CA ASP A 162 -14.29 -15.08 -16.04
C ASP A 162 -13.66 -15.31 -17.41
N LYS A 163 -13.81 -16.53 -17.94
CA LYS A 163 -13.22 -16.94 -19.23
C LYS A 163 -13.94 -16.29 -20.42
N THR A 164 -14.95 -15.46 -20.18
CA THR A 164 -15.83 -14.86 -21.19
C THR A 164 -15.70 -13.34 -21.29
N ILE A 165 -14.99 -12.66 -20.39
CA ILE A 165 -14.75 -11.20 -20.49
C ILE A 165 -13.54 -10.96 -21.40
N ILE A 166 -13.71 -11.31 -22.68
CA ILE A 166 -12.77 -10.99 -23.76
C ILE A 166 -13.15 -9.65 -24.42
N ASN A 167 -14.38 -9.15 -24.24
CA ASN A 167 -14.88 -8.03 -25.05
C ASN A 167 -15.61 -6.88 -24.31
N ALA A 168 -15.47 -6.74 -22.99
CA ALA A 168 -16.04 -5.58 -22.29
C ALA A 168 -14.93 -4.66 -21.75
N THR A 169 -14.51 -3.70 -22.59
CA THR A 169 -14.20 -2.36 -22.10
C THR A 169 -15.47 -1.81 -21.46
N ASP A 170 -15.63 -2.03 -20.15
CA ASP A 170 -16.59 -1.24 -19.38
C ASP A 170 -16.04 0.19 -19.22
N PRO A 171 -16.92 1.21 -19.35
CA PRO A 171 -16.55 2.62 -19.42
C PRO A 171 -15.86 3.17 -18.16
#